data_AF-A0A556MBR4-F1
#
_entry.id   AF-A0A556MBR4-F1
#
_cell.length_a   1.000
_cell.length_b   1.000
_cell.length_c   1.000
_cell.angle_alpha   90.00
_cell.angle_beta   90.00
_cell.angle_gamma   90.00
#
_symmetry.space_group_name_H-M   'P 1'
#
loop_
_entity.id
_entity.type
_entity.pdbx_description
1 polymer ?
#
loop_
_entity_poly.entity_id
_entity_poly.type
_entity_poly.pdbx_seq_one_letter_code
_entity_poly.pdbx_strand_id
1 'polypeptide(L)'
;MTEYLTRVCTFLKQELPTKYWTFISVENNKIIITLNQFTKALNEIYIELQELITEKIFRVRERQYDLHFVIWTPTQTRDFSVLKLSSKEQEI
;
A
#
# COMPACT_ATOMS: atom_id res chain seq x y z
N MET A 1 16.38 -3.36 -2.64
CA MET A 1 15.03 -2.85 -3.01
C MET A 1 13.94 -3.85 -2.62
N THR A 2 14.01 -5.10 -3.08
CA THR A 2 13.04 -6.16 -2.72
C THR A 2 12.90 -6.32 -1.21
N GLU A 3 14.01 -6.38 -0.46
CA GLU A 3 13.99 -6.52 1.00
C GLU A 3 13.25 -5.37 1.70
N TYR A 4 13.44 -4.13 1.24
CA TYR A 4 12.72 -2.97 1.78
C TYR A 4 11.21 -3.09 1.54
N LEU A 5 10.79 -3.44 0.33
CA LEU A 5 9.38 -3.65 0.00
C LEU A 5 8.77 -4.80 0.81
N THR A 6 9.53 -5.88 1.06
CA THR A 6 9.10 -6.97 1.95
C THR A 6 8.89 -6.50 3.39
N ARG A 7 9.76 -5.62 3.91
CA ARG A 7 9.57 -5.02 5.24
C ARG A 7 8.33 -4.12 5.28
N VAL A 8 8.12 -3.29 4.26
CA VAL A 8 6.91 -2.45 4.13
C VAL A 8 5.66 -3.32 4.06
N CYS A 9 5.68 -4.39 3.27
CA CYS A 9 4.58 -5.36 3.19
C CYS A 9 4.29 -6.02 4.54
N THR A 10 5.33 -6.39 5.29
CA THR A 10 5.19 -6.97 6.64
C THR A 10 4.57 -5.96 7.62
N PHE A 11 5.01 -4.71 7.59
CA PHE A 11 4.44 -3.63 8.39
C PHE A 11 2.95 -3.40 8.05
N LEU A 12 2.60 -3.35 6.77
CA LEU A 12 1.20 -3.19 6.34
C LEU A 12 0.33 -4.37 6.79
N LYS A 13 0.86 -5.59 6.78
CA LYS A 13 0.18 -6.76 7.35
C LYS A 13 0.00 -6.69 8.87
N GLN A 14 0.70 -5.82 9.59
CA GLN A 14 0.47 -5.61 11.03
C GLN A 14 -0.50 -4.46 11.28
N GLU A 15 -0.48 -3.43 10.44
CA GLU A 15 -1.25 -2.19 10.63
C GLU A 15 -2.64 -2.18 9.97
N LEU A 16 -2.82 -2.93 8.88
CA LEU A 16 -4.10 -2.99 8.18
C LEU A 16 -5.07 -3.95 8.89
N PRO A 17 -6.40 -3.85 8.66
CA PRO A 17 -7.36 -4.85 9.10
C PRO A 17 -7.04 -6.26 8.59
N THR A 18 -7.26 -7.28 9.41
CA THR A 18 -7.00 -8.70 9.11
C THR A 18 -7.66 -9.20 7.82
N LYS A 19 -8.81 -8.62 7.45
CA LYS A 19 -9.51 -8.90 6.17
C LYS A 19 -8.63 -8.69 4.92
N TYR A 20 -7.55 -7.91 5.02
CA TYR A 20 -6.67 -7.57 3.90
C TYR A 20 -5.30 -8.29 3.93
N TRP A 21 -4.93 -8.95 5.03
CA TRP A 21 -3.56 -9.46 5.25
C TRP A 21 -3.12 -10.53 4.26
N THR A 22 -4.03 -11.45 3.92
CA THR A 22 -3.76 -12.62 3.07
C THR A 22 -3.53 -12.25 1.61
N PHE A 23 -3.74 -10.98 1.27
CA PHE A 23 -3.84 -10.51 -0.09
C PHE A 23 -2.73 -9.56 -0.51
N ILE A 24 -1.76 -9.31 0.37
CA ILE A 24 -0.66 -8.39 0.12
C ILE A 24 0.58 -9.15 -0.34
N SER A 25 1.03 -8.89 -1.57
CA SER A 25 2.25 -9.41 -2.19
C SER A 25 3.16 -8.28 -2.67
N VAL A 26 4.42 -8.61 -2.99
CA VAL A 26 5.36 -7.70 -3.64
C VAL A 26 5.74 -8.30 -4.98
N GLU A 27 5.46 -7.58 -6.07
CA GLU A 27 5.72 -8.04 -7.43
C GLU A 27 6.19 -6.87 -8.29
N ASN A 28 7.22 -7.06 -9.11
CA ASN A 28 7.76 -6.04 -10.02
C ASN A 28 8.02 -4.67 -9.35
N ASN A 29 8.55 -4.69 -8.12
CA ASN A 29 8.79 -3.50 -7.28
C ASN A 29 7.52 -2.71 -6.88
N LYS A 30 6.35 -3.37 -6.90
CA LYS A 30 5.07 -2.82 -6.45
C LYS A 30 4.52 -3.67 -5.31
N ILE A 31 3.74 -3.06 -4.43
CA ILE A 31 2.97 -3.75 -3.40
C ILE A 31 1.58 -3.98 -3.97
N ILE A 32 1.18 -5.24 -4.14
CA ILE A 32 -0.11 -5.61 -4.72
C ILE A 32 -1.04 -6.08 -3.60
N ILE A 33 -2.26 -5.56 -3.58
CA ILE A 33 -3.34 -5.93 -2.68
C ILE A 33 -4.47 -6.53 -3.51
N THR A 34 -4.63 -7.84 -3.41
CA THR A 34 -5.58 -8.63 -4.20
C THR A 34 -6.92 -8.78 -3.49
N LEU A 35 -7.93 -8.00 -3.85
CA LEU A 35 -9.25 -8.16 -3.26
C LEU A 35 -10.00 -9.33 -3.90
N ASN A 36 -10.91 -9.93 -3.12
CA ASN A 36 -11.72 -11.03 -3.60
C ASN A 36 -12.68 -10.57 -4.73
N GLN A 37 -13.09 -11.53 -5.56
CA GLN A 37 -14.02 -11.30 -6.67
C GLN A 37 -15.41 -10.78 -6.26
N PHE A 38 -15.74 -10.88 -4.97
CA PHE A 38 -17.04 -10.46 -4.43
C PHE A 38 -17.07 -8.98 -4.02
N THR A 39 -15.94 -8.28 -4.15
CA THR A 39 -15.83 -6.84 -3.91
C THR A 39 -16.59 -6.08 -5.00
N LYS A 40 -17.87 -5.78 -4.75
CA LYS A 40 -18.73 -5.07 -5.71
C LYS A 40 -18.38 -3.59 -5.87
N ALA A 41 -17.74 -2.98 -4.86
CA ALA A 41 -17.45 -1.56 -4.82
C ALA A 41 -15.94 -1.30 -4.70
N LEU A 42 -15.16 -1.66 -5.74
CA LEU A 42 -13.71 -1.41 -5.73
C LEU A 42 -13.39 0.06 -5.43
N ASN A 43 -14.17 1.01 -5.95
CA ASN A 43 -13.90 2.44 -5.74
C ASN A 43 -13.97 2.85 -4.27
N GLU A 44 -14.93 2.32 -3.52
CA GLU A 44 -15.09 2.62 -2.08
C GLU A 44 -13.95 2.00 -1.27
N ILE A 45 -13.65 0.73 -1.51
CA ILE A 45 -12.53 0.03 -0.85
C ILE A 45 -11.19 0.64 -1.24
N TYR A 46 -11.05 1.10 -2.49
CA TYR A 46 -9.86 1.77 -2.99
C TYR A 46 -9.60 3.06 -2.20
N ILE A 47 -10.63 3.89 -1.97
CA ILE A 47 -10.48 5.12 -1.18
C ILE A 47 -10.10 4.78 0.27
N GLU A 48 -10.79 3.83 0.91
CA GLU A 48 -10.48 3.36 2.28
C GLU A 48 -9.03 2.88 2.39
N LEU A 49 -8.59 2.00 1.47
CA LEU A 49 -7.24 1.47 1.48
C LEU A 49 -6.19 2.53 1.14
N GLN A 50 -6.47 3.41 0.18
CA GLN A 50 -5.56 4.47 -0.19
C GLN A 50 -5.30 5.38 1.02
N GLU A 51 -6.35 5.85 1.69
CA GLU A 51 -6.24 6.72 2.87
C GLU A 51 -5.48 6.02 4.00
N LEU A 52 -5.86 4.79 4.32
CA LEU A 52 -5.26 4.03 5.41
C LEU A 52 -3.78 3.71 5.14
N ILE A 53 -3.44 3.21 3.95
CA ILE A 53 -2.06 2.93 3.57
C ILE A 53 -1.25 4.22 3.60
N THR A 54 -1.78 5.30 3.03
CA THR A 54 -1.11 6.60 3.01
C THR A 54 -0.80 7.05 4.43
N GLU A 55 -1.79 7.07 5.33
CA GLU A 55 -1.62 7.43 6.75
C GLU A 55 -0.52 6.59 7.44
N LYS A 56 -0.56 5.27 7.27
CA LYS A 56 0.40 4.35 7.91
C LYS A 56 1.81 4.50 7.35
N ILE A 57 1.93 4.65 6.03
CA ILE A 57 3.21 4.82 5.35
C ILE A 57 3.83 6.19 5.67
N PHE A 58 3.04 7.24 5.83
CA PHE A 58 3.55 8.55 6.26
C PHE A 58 4.20 8.52 7.65
N ARG A 59 3.77 7.61 8.54
CA ARG A 59 4.40 7.41 9.87
C ARG A 59 5.77 6.73 9.79
N VAL A 60 6.11 6.10 8.66
CA VAL A 60 7.42 5.50 8.45
C VAL A 60 8.43 6.62 8.19
N ARG A 61 9.24 6.94 9.21
CA ARG A 61 10.20 8.06 9.17
C ARG A 61 11.36 7.84 8.19
N GLU A 62 11.81 6.60 8.03
CA GLU A 62 12.97 6.25 7.19
C GLU A 62 12.56 5.71 5.82
N ARG A 63 11.69 6.44 5.09
CA ARG A 63 11.32 6.04 3.73
C ARG A 63 12.46 6.28 2.76
N GLN A 64 12.98 5.18 2.19
CA GLN A 64 14.12 5.21 1.28
C GLN A 64 13.71 5.48 -0.17
N TYR A 65 12.51 5.03 -0.56
CA TYR A 65 12.02 5.01 -1.92
C TYR A 65 10.55 5.45 -2.01
N ASP A 66 10.13 5.87 -3.19
CA ASP A 66 8.72 5.98 -3.53
C ASP A 66 8.08 4.59 -3.50
N LEU A 67 6.86 4.52 -2.99
CA LEU A 67 6.13 3.27 -2.85
C LEU A 67 4.96 3.24 -3.82
N HIS A 68 4.94 2.23 -4.68
CA HIS A 68 3.87 2.00 -5.64
C HIS A 68 2.95 0.90 -5.13
N PHE A 69 1.66 1.22 -5.04
CA PHE A 69 0.62 0.33 -4.57
C PHE A 69 -0.34 0.01 -5.70
N VAL A 70 -0.76 -1.25 -5.79
CA VAL A 70 -1.75 -1.72 -6.75
C VAL A 70 -2.84 -2.44 -5.98
N ILE A 71 -4.09 -2.00 -6.13
CA ILE A 71 -5.28 -2.66 -5.63
C ILE A 71 -5.93 -3.36 -6.82
N TRP A 72 -5.93 -4.68 -6.77
CA TRP A 72 -6.34 -5.53 -7.87
C TRP A 72 -7.58 -6.34 -7.49
N THR A 73 -8.51 -6.47 -8.42
CA THR A 73 -9.60 -7.44 -8.41
C THR A 73 -9.60 -8.17 -9.77
N PRO A 74 -10.28 -9.32 -9.91
CA PRO A 74 -10.35 -10.01 -11.20
C PRO A 74 -10.94 -9.19 -12.35
N THR A 75 -11.72 -8.15 -12.05
CA THR A 75 -12.42 -7.33 -13.03
C THR A 75 -11.85 -5.93 -13.17
N GLN A 76 -11.08 -5.46 -12.19
CA GLN A 76 -10.66 -4.06 -12.11
C GLN A 76 -9.30 -3.93 -11.41
N THR A 77 -8.55 -2.89 -11.77
CA THR A 77 -7.27 -2.59 -11.13
C THR A 77 -7.16 -1.09 -10.94
N ARG A 78 -6.60 -0.68 -9.80
CA ARG A 78 -6.23 0.70 -9.53
C ARG A 78 -4.88 0.75 -8.85
N ASP A 79 -4.17 1.84 -9.07
CA ASP A 79 -2.86 2.06 -8.48
C ASP A 79 -2.72 3.48 -7.96
N PHE A 80 -1.83 3.63 -6.98
CA PHE A 80 -1.43 4.92 -6.44
C PHE A 80 0.01 4.86 -5.96
N SER A 81 0.62 6.03 -5.80
CA SER A 81 2.01 6.13 -5.33
C SER A 81 2.07 7.01 -4.09
N VAL A 82 2.84 6.57 -3.10
CA VAL A 82 3.18 7.38 -1.92
C VAL A 82 4.63 7.82 -2.08
N LEU A 83 4.81 9.09 -2.42
CA LEU A 83 6.13 9.67 -2.68
C LEU A 83 6.93 9.78 -1.39
N LYS A 84 8.24 9.59 -1.50
CA LYS A 84 9.18 9.90 -0.43
C LYS A 84 9.10 11.40 -0.14
N LEU A 85 8.87 11.74 1.14
CA LEU A 85 8.95 13.13 1.58
C LEU A 85 10.34 13.68 1.27
N SER A 86 10.39 14.83 0.60
CA SER A 86 11.66 15.50 0.36
C SER A 86 12.24 15.98 1.69
N SER A 87 13.57 16.09 1.80
CA SER A 87 14.24 16.49 3.05
C SER A 87 13.78 17.84 3.61
N LYS A 88 13.05 18.66 2.85
CA LYS A 88 12.48 19.94 3.31
C LYS A 88 11.19 19.82 4.12
N GLU A 89 10.50 18.68 4.06
CA GLU A 89 9.21 18.48 4.74
C GLU A 89 9.33 17.71 6.06
N GLN A 90 10.54 17.29 6.43
CA GLN A 90 10.83 16.54 7.65
C GLN A 90 11.20 17.43 8.85
N GLU A 91 11.21 18.76 8.69
CA GLU A 91 11.59 19.76 9.70
C GLU A 91 10.40 20.46 10.40
N ILE A 92 9.16 19.94 10.28
CA ILE A 92 7.97 20.52 10.94
C ILE A 92 7.52 19.67 12.13
#